data_AF-A0A8K0DRD9-F1
#
_entry.id   AF-A0A8K0DRD9-F1
#
_cell.length_a   1.000
_cell.length_b   1.000
_cell.length_c   1.000
_cell.angle_alpha   90.00
_cell.angle_beta   90.00
_cell.angle_gamma   90.00
#
_symmetry.space_group_name_H-M   'P 1'
#
loop_
_entity.id
_entity.type
_entity.pdbx_description
1 polymer ?
#
loop_
_entity_poly.entity_id
_entity_poly.type
_entity_poly.pdbx_seq_one_letter_code
_entity_poly.pdbx_strand_id
1 'polypeptide(L)'
;MHMTTLDSSTSTESSMDDAANHHRPNLTKRTRIREEEEEDDVGDEVWQSFNSNFHEVQSVLDRNRSLIQQVNENHQSRLPDNMVKNVALIHELNGNISKVVSLYSDLSSNFSSYVHEHQRSKNGKPETPPQR
;
A
#
# COMPACT_ATOMS: atom_id res chain seq x y z
N MET A 1 -20.24 -56.28 3.38
CA MET A 1 -20.12 -55.99 1.94
C MET A 1 -18.68 -55.55 1.70
N HIS A 2 -17.93 -56.36 0.95
CA HIS A 2 -16.61 -56.04 0.42
C HIS A 2 -16.80 -55.25 -0.89
N MET A 3 -15.98 -54.22 -1.14
CA MET A 3 -15.51 -53.86 -2.49
C MET A 3 -14.29 -52.91 -2.38
N THR A 4 -13.16 -53.42 -2.82
CA THR A 4 -11.96 -52.73 -3.35
C THR A 4 -12.34 -52.01 -4.66
N THR A 5 -11.70 -50.96 -5.21
CA THR A 5 -10.30 -50.76 -5.64
C THR A 5 -10.13 -49.33 -6.21
N LEU A 6 -8.91 -48.77 -6.05
CA LEU A 6 -8.05 -48.06 -7.03
C LEU A 6 -8.60 -46.91 -7.92
N ASP A 7 -7.90 -45.77 -7.87
CA ASP A 7 -7.50 -44.96 -9.05
C ASP A 7 -6.23 -44.17 -8.66
N SER A 8 -5.03 -44.60 -9.07
CA SER A 8 -4.32 -44.35 -10.34
C SER A 8 -3.30 -43.20 -10.21
N SER A 9 -2.13 -43.55 -9.70
CA SER A 9 -0.89 -42.83 -10.00
C SER A 9 -0.55 -43.06 -11.47
N THR A 10 -0.32 -41.99 -12.24
CA THR A 10 0.34 -42.11 -13.55
C THR A 10 1.68 -41.38 -13.49
N SER A 11 2.73 -42.21 -13.39
CA SER A 11 4.07 -41.85 -13.79
C SER A 11 4.16 -42.07 -15.30
N THR A 12 4.64 -41.08 -16.03
CA THR A 12 5.18 -41.28 -17.38
C THR A 12 6.61 -40.76 -17.41
N GLU A 13 7.54 -41.71 -17.27
CA GLU A 13 8.89 -41.59 -17.79
C GLU A 13 8.86 -41.64 -19.33
N SER A 14 9.67 -40.81 -19.97
CA SER A 14 10.30 -41.06 -21.27
C SER A 14 11.46 -40.04 -21.40
N SER A 15 12.73 -40.39 -21.19
CA SER A 15 13.64 -41.26 -21.95
C SER A 15 14.37 -40.52 -23.08
N MET A 16 15.68 -40.27 -22.82
CA MET A 16 16.84 -40.40 -23.75
C MET A 16 16.88 -39.51 -25.01
N ASP A 17 17.98 -38.89 -25.47
CA ASP A 17 19.41 -38.92 -25.16
C ASP A 17 20.12 -37.69 -25.82
N ASP A 18 21.32 -37.41 -25.32
CA ASP A 18 22.56 -37.06 -26.05
C ASP A 18 22.92 -35.66 -26.59
N ALA A 19 24.25 -35.47 -26.52
CA ALA A 19 25.13 -34.61 -27.30
C ALA A 19 25.26 -33.11 -26.94
N ALA A 20 26.21 -32.88 -26.03
CA ALA A 20 27.28 -31.89 -26.11
C ALA A 20 27.23 -30.85 -27.26
N ASN A 21 27.19 -29.56 -26.90
CA ASN A 21 28.04 -28.59 -27.58
C ASN A 21 28.39 -27.38 -26.71
N HIS A 22 29.67 -27.22 -26.41
CA HIS A 22 30.25 -26.01 -25.86
C HIS A 22 30.02 -24.82 -26.82
N HIS A 23 29.43 -23.74 -26.33
CA HIS A 23 29.51 -22.43 -26.97
C HIS A 23 30.29 -21.45 -26.09
N ARG A 24 31.42 -21.03 -26.66
CA ARG A 24 32.39 -20.01 -26.22
C ARG A 24 31.71 -18.77 -25.62
N PRO A 25 32.32 -18.13 -24.60
CA PRO A 25 31.93 -16.77 -24.24
C PRO A 25 32.47 -15.82 -25.31
N ASN A 26 31.59 -15.29 -26.15
CA ASN A 26 31.97 -14.19 -27.04
C ASN A 26 31.76 -12.87 -26.31
N LEU A 27 32.89 -12.32 -25.84
CA LEU A 27 33.04 -10.94 -25.42
C LEU A 27 32.61 -10.01 -26.57
N THR A 28 31.39 -9.48 -26.50
CA THR A 28 30.97 -8.33 -27.30
C THR A 28 30.63 -7.21 -26.32
N LYS A 29 31.61 -6.34 -26.08
CA LYS A 29 31.38 -4.99 -25.54
C LYS A 29 30.38 -4.30 -26.46
N ARG A 30 29.13 -4.17 -26.01
CA ARG A 30 28.20 -3.21 -26.59
C ARG A 30 27.29 -2.68 -25.49
N THR A 31 27.77 -1.57 -24.93
CA THR A 31 27.00 -0.53 -24.26
C THR A 31 26.06 -1.04 -23.16
N ARG A 32 26.57 -1.08 -21.94
CA ARG A 32 25.70 -0.90 -20.76
C ARG A 32 25.01 0.45 -20.95
N ILE A 33 23.77 0.45 -21.44
CA ILE A 33 22.84 1.48 -21.00
C ILE A 33 22.66 1.15 -19.53
N ARG A 34 23.45 1.82 -18.69
CA ARG A 34 23.10 1.99 -17.30
C ARG A 34 21.81 2.78 -17.39
N GLU A 35 20.68 2.08 -17.26
CA GLU A 35 19.48 2.73 -16.78
C GLU A 35 19.93 3.31 -15.45
N GLU A 36 20.23 4.61 -15.45
CA GLU A 36 20.25 5.38 -14.23
C GLU A 36 18.82 5.22 -13.73
N GLU A 37 18.64 4.31 -12.78
CA GLU A 37 17.47 4.32 -11.91
C GLU A 37 17.47 5.74 -11.33
N GLU A 38 16.67 6.62 -11.92
CA GLU A 38 16.35 7.90 -11.32
C GLU A 38 15.71 7.51 -9.98
N GLU A 39 16.47 7.67 -8.90
CA GLU A 39 15.98 7.59 -7.53
C GLU A 39 14.78 8.54 -7.46
N ASP A 40 13.57 7.98 -7.43
CA ASP A 40 12.31 8.72 -7.40
C ASP A 40 12.12 9.23 -5.95
N ASP A 41 13.07 10.07 -5.50
CA ASP A 41 13.20 10.60 -4.13
C ASP A 41 11.91 11.33 -3.72
N VAL A 42 11.25 11.97 -4.69
CA VAL A 42 9.93 12.59 -4.54
C VAL A 42 8.84 11.56 -4.22
N GLY A 43 8.90 10.37 -4.81
CA GLY A 43 7.98 9.26 -4.54
C GLY A 43 8.15 8.72 -3.12
N ASP A 44 9.39 8.59 -2.64
CA ASP A 44 9.70 8.09 -1.30
C ASP A 44 9.25 9.06 -0.20
N GLU A 45 9.45 10.37 -0.37
CA GLU A 45 8.96 11.39 0.57
C GLU A 45 7.42 11.41 0.66
N VAL A 46 6.73 11.29 -0.48
CA VAL A 46 5.26 11.20 -0.55
C VAL A 46 4.78 9.92 0.14
N TRP A 47 5.49 8.81 -0.04
CA TRP A 47 5.14 7.53 0.57
C TRP A 47 5.37 7.52 2.09
N GLN A 48 6.44 8.17 2.57
CA GLN A 48 6.67 8.38 3.98
C GLN A 48 5.54 9.21 4.63
N SER A 49 5.14 10.30 3.97
CA SER A 49 4.04 11.15 4.41
C SER A 49 2.71 10.38 4.45
N PHE A 50 2.46 9.53 3.45
CA PHE A 50 1.30 8.64 3.41
C PHE A 50 1.27 7.69 4.60
N ASN A 51 2.39 7.02 4.88
CA ASN A 51 2.50 6.08 5.98
C ASN A 51 2.28 6.77 7.34
N SER A 52 2.84 7.96 7.53
CA SER A 52 2.65 8.76 8.74
C SER A 52 1.19 9.12 8.96
N ASN A 53 0.53 9.67 7.93
CA ASN A 53 -0.90 10.03 8.00
C ASN A 53 -1.78 8.81 8.28
N PHE A 54 -1.46 7.66 7.68
CA PHE A 54 -2.20 6.43 7.94
C PHE A 54 -2.06 5.96 9.39
N HIS A 55 -0.84 5.94 9.94
CA HIS A 55 -0.61 5.62 11.35
C HIS A 55 -1.35 6.58 12.27
N GLU A 56 -1.39 7.87 11.94
CA GLU A 56 -2.13 8.85 12.73
C GLU A 56 -3.63 8.59 12.70
N VAL A 57 -4.21 8.31 11.53
CA VAL A 57 -5.63 7.91 11.42
C VAL A 57 -5.91 6.66 12.27
N GLN A 58 -5.06 5.63 12.21
CA GLN A 58 -5.22 4.44 13.04
C GLN A 58 -5.25 4.79 14.53
N SER A 59 -4.29 5.60 14.99
CA SER A 59 -4.23 6.01 16.40
C SER A 59 -5.49 6.74 16.88
N VAL A 60 -6.06 7.59 16.01
CA VAL A 60 -7.30 8.34 16.31
C VAL A 60 -8.51 7.40 16.33
N LEU A 61 -8.57 6.42 15.43
CA LEU A 61 -9.65 5.42 15.41
C LEU A 61 -9.59 4.46 16.59
N ASP A 62 -8.39 4.05 17.01
CA ASP A 62 -8.19 3.26 18.22
C ASP A 62 -8.64 4.03 19.47
N ARG A 63 -8.34 5.32 19.52
CA ARG A 63 -8.85 6.20 20.58
C ARG A 63 -10.39 6.27 20.55
N ASN A 64 -11.00 6.45 19.38
CA ASN A 64 -12.46 6.43 19.24
C ASN A 64 -13.08 5.13 19.74
N ARG A 65 -12.45 3.98 19.46
CA ARG A 65 -12.90 2.68 19.99
C ARG A 65 -12.92 2.67 21.51
N SER A 66 -11.87 3.16 22.15
CA SER A 66 -11.79 3.26 23.62
C SER A 66 -12.83 4.24 24.20
N LEU A 67 -13.05 5.38 23.54
CA LEU A 67 -14.05 6.36 23.96
C LEU A 67 -15.47 5.80 23.90
N ILE A 68 -15.83 5.12 22.80
CA ILE A 68 -17.14 4.47 22.64
C ILE A 68 -17.34 3.43 23.75
N GLN A 69 -16.31 2.64 24.04
CA GLN A 69 -16.37 1.64 25.10
C GLN A 69 -16.66 2.30 26.47
N GLN A 70 -15.96 3.38 26.81
CA GLN A 70 -16.21 4.13 28.05
C GLN A 70 -17.60 4.77 28.09
N VAL A 71 -18.09 5.30 26.96
CA VAL A 71 -19.45 5.85 26.86
C VAL A 71 -20.49 4.77 27.17
N ASN A 72 -20.30 3.57 26.61
CA ASN A 72 -21.17 2.43 26.84
C ASN A 72 -21.13 1.95 28.30
N GLU A 73 -19.95 1.85 28.91
CA GLU A 73 -19.78 1.49 30.32
C GLU A 73 -20.48 2.48 31.26
N ASN A 74 -20.28 3.78 31.01
CA ASN A 74 -20.95 4.83 31.77
C ASN A 74 -22.48 4.72 31.65
N HIS A 75 -23.00 4.43 30.44
CA HIS A 75 -24.42 4.23 30.22
C HIS A 75 -24.98 3.01 30.97
N GLN A 76 -24.26 1.88 30.91
CA GLN A 76 -24.62 0.65 31.61
C GLN A 76 -24.60 0.79 33.13
N SER A 77 -23.72 1.65 33.68
CA SER A 77 -23.66 1.90 35.12
C SER A 77 -24.92 2.57 35.69
N ARG A 78 -25.69 3.26 34.84
CA ARG A 78 -26.90 4.03 35.20
C ARG A 78 -26.67 5.09 36.30
N LEU A 79 -25.42 5.44 36.58
CA LEU A 79 -25.06 6.50 37.53
C LEU A 79 -25.16 7.86 36.82
N PRO A 80 -25.94 8.82 37.34
CA PRO A 80 -26.09 10.15 36.74
C PRO A 80 -24.74 10.85 36.48
N ASP A 81 -23.81 10.77 37.43
CA ASP A 81 -22.48 11.40 37.31
C ASP A 81 -21.66 10.82 36.14
N ASN A 82 -21.80 9.53 35.84
CA ASN A 82 -21.13 8.91 34.72
C ASN A 82 -21.76 9.29 33.38
N MET A 83 -23.08 9.48 33.34
CA MET A 83 -23.76 10.01 32.15
C MET A 83 -23.31 11.42 31.81
N VAL A 84 -23.00 12.26 32.80
CA VAL A 84 -22.43 13.59 32.56
C VAL A 84 -21.05 13.50 31.89
N LYS A 85 -20.21 12.54 32.29
CA LYS A 85 -18.89 12.31 31.65
C LYS A 85 -19.01 11.92 30.17
N ASN A 86 -20.09 11.28 29.75
CA ASN A 86 -20.32 10.93 28.34
C ASN A 86 -20.36 12.17 27.43
N VAL A 87 -20.77 13.33 27.94
CA VAL A 87 -20.75 14.57 27.15
C VAL A 87 -19.33 14.93 26.71
N ALA A 88 -18.36 14.85 27.63
CA ALA A 88 -16.96 15.12 27.32
C ALA A 88 -16.37 14.06 26.38
N LEU A 89 -16.68 12.77 26.60
CA LEU A 89 -16.20 11.68 25.75
C LEU A 89 -16.75 11.78 24.31
N ILE A 90 -18.03 12.13 24.15
CA ILE A 90 -18.66 12.33 22.84
C ILE A 90 -18.08 13.57 22.15
N HIS A 91 -17.80 14.63 22.90
CA HIS A 91 -17.13 15.81 22.35
C HIS A 91 -15.73 15.46 21.81
N GLU A 92 -14.95 14.65 22.55
CA GLU A 92 -13.65 14.15 22.08
C GLU A 92 -13.80 13.29 20.81
N LEU A 93 -14.80 12.40 20.77
CA LEU A 93 -15.14 11.60 19.59
C LEU A 93 -15.40 12.48 18.35
N ASN A 94 -16.21 13.53 18.49
CA ASN A 94 -16.52 14.46 17.40
C ASN A 94 -15.28 15.22 16.92
N GLY A 95 -14.40 15.62 17.85
CA GLY A 95 -13.10 16.21 17.53
C GLY A 95 -12.22 15.25 16.73
N ASN A 96 -12.16 13.99 17.14
CA ASN A 96 -11.42 12.95 16.45
C ASN A 96 -11.96 12.67 15.04
N ILE A 97 -13.29 12.70 14.83
CA ILE A 97 -13.87 12.59 13.48
C ILE A 97 -13.41 13.75 12.59
N SER A 98 -13.43 14.98 13.12
CA SER A 98 -12.95 16.16 12.37
C SER A 98 -11.46 16.02 12.01
N LYS A 99 -10.65 15.49 12.93
CA LYS A 99 -9.23 15.20 12.70
C LYS A 99 -9.00 14.12 11.63
N VAL A 100 -9.80 13.05 11.64
CA VAL A 100 -9.71 12.01 10.59
C VAL A 100 -10.03 12.61 9.22
N VAL A 101 -11.06 13.46 9.13
CA VAL A 101 -11.40 14.14 7.87
C VAL A 101 -10.24 15.01 7.38
N SER A 102 -9.58 15.77 8.25
CA SER A 102 -8.43 16.59 7.85
C SER A 102 -7.26 15.74 7.36
N LEU A 103 -6.91 14.67 8.09
CA LEU A 103 -5.82 13.77 7.69
C LEU A 103 -6.06 13.13 6.32
N TYR A 104 -7.30 12.75 6.01
CA TYR A 104 -7.65 12.23 4.69
C TYR A 104 -7.63 13.31 3.60
N SER A 105 -8.03 14.54 3.91
CA SER A 105 -7.93 15.66 2.99
C SER A 105 -6.48 15.95 2.60
N ASP A 106 -5.58 15.94 3.58
CA ASP A 106 -4.14 16.14 3.37
C ASP A 106 -3.56 15.01 2.53
N LEU A 107 -3.93 13.76 2.85
CA LEU A 107 -3.52 12.58 2.09
C LEU A 107 -3.95 12.65 0.62
N SER A 108 -5.22 13.00 0.38
CA SER A 108 -5.77 13.09 -0.97
C SER A 108 -5.12 14.22 -1.77
N SER A 109 -4.84 15.36 -1.13
CA SER A 109 -4.21 16.52 -1.77
C SER A 109 -2.75 16.25 -2.13
N ASN A 110 -1.99 15.63 -1.23
CA ASN A 110 -0.60 15.24 -1.48
C ASN A 110 -0.50 14.23 -2.62
N PHE A 111 -1.35 13.21 -2.61
CA PHE A 111 -1.39 12.21 -3.68
C PHE A 111 -1.77 12.83 -5.03
N SER A 112 -2.79 13.69 -5.07
CA SER A 112 -3.18 14.39 -6.29
C SER A 112 -2.00 15.20 -6.85
N SER A 113 -1.32 15.97 -6.01
CA SER A 113 -0.16 16.78 -6.41
C SER A 113 0.95 15.92 -7.04
N TYR A 114 1.30 14.81 -6.39
CA TYR A 114 2.30 13.86 -6.90
C TYR A 114 1.94 13.31 -8.29
N VAL A 115 0.69 12.87 -8.48
CA VAL A 115 0.24 12.34 -9.78
C VAL A 115 0.31 13.39 -10.87
N HIS A 116 -0.08 14.65 -10.58
CA HIS A 116 -0.01 15.75 -11.55
C HIS A 116 1.45 16.10 -11.92
N GLU A 117 2.36 16.07 -10.95
CA GLU A 117 3.78 16.30 -11.18
C GLU A 117 4.41 15.20 -12.06
N HIS A 118 4.13 13.93 -11.75
CA HIS A 118 4.62 12.80 -12.54
C HIS A 118 4.12 12.82 -14.00
N GLN A 119 2.87 13.23 -14.21
CA GLN A 119 2.31 13.38 -15.56
C GLN A 119 2.97 14.51 -16.36
N ARG A 120 3.33 15.63 -15.72
CA ARG A 120 4.06 16.72 -16.39
C ARG A 120 5.47 16.29 -16.80
N SER A 121 6.16 15.54 -15.95
CA SER A 121 7.50 15.00 -16.26
C SER A 121 7.48 14.02 -17.44
N LYS A 122 6.41 13.20 -17.58
CA LYS A 122 6.26 12.27 -18.70
C LYS A 122 5.93 12.93 -20.04
N ASN A 123 5.20 14.05 -20.04
CA ASN A 123 4.79 14.75 -21.27
C ASN A 123 5.81 15.81 -21.76
N GLY A 124 6.92 16.00 -21.06
CA GLY A 124 7.94 17.03 -21.36
C GLY A 124 9.05 16.64 -22.35
N LYS A 125 9.02 15.46 -22.99
CA LYS A 125 10.03 15.09 -24.00
C LYS A 125 9.78 15.85 -25.32
N PRO A 126 10.69 16.71 -25.82
CA PRO A 126 10.50 17.38 -27.09
C PRO A 126 10.67 16.35 -28.23
N GLU A 127 9.63 16.17 -29.04
CA GLU A 127 9.79 15.50 -30.33
C GLU A 127 10.75 16.32 -31.19
N THR A 128 11.96 15.81 -31.39
CA THR A 128 12.90 16.37 -32.37
C THR A 128 12.29 16.23 -33.77
N PRO A 129 12.11 17.33 -34.53
CA PRO A 129 11.58 17.25 -35.88
C PRO A 129 12.50 16.44 -36.80
N PRO A 130 11.95 15.71 -37.78
CA PRO A 130 12.77 14.94 -38.71
C PRO A 130 13.66 15.88 -39.52
N GLN A 131 14.97 15.64 -39.46
CA GLN A 131 15.94 16.33 -40.30
C GLN A 131 15.69 15.93 -41.76
N ARG A 132 15.36 16.93 -42.60
CA ARG A 132 15.25 16.81 -44.06
C ARG A 132 16.62 16.90 -44.70
#